data_AF-A3QC34-F1
#
_entry.id   AF-A3QC34-F1
#
_cell.length_a   1.000
_cell.length_b   1.000
_cell.length_c   1.000
_cell.angle_alpha   90.00
_cell.angle_beta   90.00
_cell.angle_gamma   90.00
#
_symmetry.space_group_name_H-M   'P 1'
#
loop_
_entity.id
_entity.type
_entity.pdbx_description
1 polymer ?
#
loop_
_entity_poly.entity_id
_entity_poly.type
_entity_poly.pdbx_seq_one_letter_code
_entity_poly.pdbx_strand_id
1 'polypeptide(L)'
;MTAISHVYNYTVRCPHIKDPAHPTTWQNHIEFNQSCEIGLSRITKWHDRSGHRIFEHDGFTIREADGESAYFSMQSDRLKNDGHVLVTFKIFMDDATKDSSVQEIMAHLIKDYHQRLSKLDSAA
;
A
#
# COMPACT_ATOMS: atom_id res chain seq x y z
N MET A 1 -12.41 -23.27 -2.45
CA MET A 1 -12.36 -21.93 -1.83
C MET A 1 -11.05 -21.87 -1.08
N THR A 2 -10.11 -21.02 -1.50
CA THR A 2 -8.80 -20.93 -0.83
C THR A 2 -8.80 -19.72 0.09
N ALA A 3 -8.42 -19.92 1.34
CA ALA A 3 -8.39 -18.86 2.34
C ALA A 3 -7.18 -17.95 2.12
N ILE A 4 -7.35 -16.65 2.40
CA ILE A 4 -6.22 -15.73 2.53
C ILE A 4 -5.43 -16.15 3.78
N SER A 5 -4.17 -16.54 3.58
CA SER A 5 -3.28 -16.98 4.67
C SER A 5 -2.44 -15.84 5.25
N HIS A 6 -2.21 -14.78 4.49
CA HIS A 6 -1.47 -13.60 4.95
C HIS A 6 -2.14 -12.31 4.50
N VAL A 7 -2.14 -11.31 5.37
CA VAL A 7 -2.63 -9.96 5.08
C VAL A 7 -1.53 -8.96 5.38
N TYR A 8 -1.26 -8.05 4.44
CA TYR A 8 -0.30 -6.96 4.60
C TYR A 8 -0.97 -5.62 4.31
N ASN A 9 -0.92 -4.71 5.28
CA ASN A 9 -1.49 -3.38 5.15
C ASN A 9 -0.39 -2.35 5.34
N TYR A 10 -0.11 -1.60 4.29
CA TYR A 10 0.79 -0.47 4.30
C TYR A 10 -0.01 0.83 4.40
N THR A 11 0.43 1.73 5.26
CA THR A 11 -0.07 3.11 5.33
C THR A 11 1.11 4.04 5.31
N VAL A 12 1.08 5.05 4.44
CA VAL A 12 2.10 6.12 4.46
C VAL A 12 1.40 7.43 4.73
N ARG A 13 1.98 8.24 5.61
CA ARG A 13 1.53 9.61 5.88
C ARG A 13 2.64 10.57 5.48
N CYS A 14 2.44 11.31 4.40
CA CYS A 14 3.40 12.34 4.00
C CYS A 14 3.34 13.51 5.00
N PRO A 15 4.46 13.86 5.67
CA PRO A 15 4.47 14.89 6.71
C PRO A 15 4.32 16.30 6.12
N HIS A 16 3.60 17.17 6.83
CA HIS A 16 3.36 18.57 6.44
C HIS A 16 4.54 19.51 6.80
N ILE A 17 5.33 19.16 7.82
CA ILE A 17 6.32 20.06 8.41
C ILE A 17 7.71 19.62 7.96
N LYS A 18 8.41 20.51 7.26
CA LYS A 18 9.86 20.38 7.06
C LYS A 18 10.53 20.95 8.31
N ASP A 19 10.86 20.11 9.29
CA ASP A 19 11.75 20.54 10.37
C ASP A 19 13.16 20.75 9.78
N PRO A 20 13.72 21.97 9.81
CA PRO A 20 15.07 22.22 9.32
C PRO A 20 16.14 21.42 10.08
N ALA A 21 15.87 21.02 11.33
CA ALA A 21 16.78 20.24 12.17
C ALA A 21 16.66 18.72 11.94
N HIS A 22 15.50 18.23 11.46
CA HIS A 22 15.27 16.82 11.20
C HIS A 22 14.55 16.63 9.85
N PRO A 23 15.23 16.11 8.81
CA PRO A 23 14.57 15.86 7.53
C PRO A 23 13.40 14.90 7.74
N THR A 24 12.18 15.45 7.67
CA THR A 24 10.95 14.70 7.87
C THR A 24 10.59 14.07 6.54
N THR A 25 11.06 12.84 6.32
CA THR A 25 10.83 12.10 5.07
C THR A 25 9.68 11.12 5.24
N TRP A 26 8.92 10.86 4.17
CA TRP A 26 7.78 9.94 4.21
C TRP A 26 8.19 8.50 4.57
N GLN A 27 9.45 8.13 4.34
CA GLN A 27 10.01 6.83 4.69
C GLN A 27 9.90 6.55 6.20
N ASN A 28 9.99 7.59 7.03
CA ASN A 28 9.86 7.47 8.48
C ASN A 28 8.40 7.33 8.96
N HIS A 29 7.44 7.46 8.03
CA HIS A 29 6.00 7.44 8.30
C HIS A 29 5.29 6.31 7.55
N ILE A 30 6.03 5.23 7.25
CA ILE A 30 5.47 3.98 6.75
C ILE A 30 5.01 3.15 7.95
N GLU A 31 3.70 2.99 8.09
CA GLU A 31 3.07 2.07 9.04
C GLU A 31 2.76 0.75 8.33
N PHE A 32 3.08 -0.37 8.99
CA PHE A 32 2.81 -1.71 8.50
C PHE A 32 2.06 -2.52 9.54
N ASN A 33 1.02 -3.26 9.14
CA ASN A 33 0.34 -4.22 10.00
C ASN A 33 -0.22 -5.41 9.20
N GLN A 34 -0.64 -6.44 9.93
CA GLN A 34 -1.18 -7.69 9.36
C GLN A 34 -2.63 -7.95 9.76
N SER A 35 -3.37 -6.91 10.15
CA SER A 35 -4.76 -7.07 10.61
C SER A 35 -5.70 -7.39 9.44
N CYS A 36 -6.40 -8.52 9.54
CA CYS A 36 -7.46 -8.88 8.60
C CYS A 36 -8.61 -7.87 8.61
N GLU A 37 -8.97 -7.34 9.78
CA GLU A 37 -10.05 -6.35 9.92
C GLU A 37 -9.74 -5.07 9.14
N ILE A 38 -8.49 -4.59 9.20
CA ILE A 38 -8.05 -3.41 8.45
C ILE A 38 -8.07 -3.70 6.95
N GLY A 39 -7.56 -4.85 6.51
CA GLY A 39 -7.54 -5.23 5.11
C GLY A 39 -8.95 -5.34 4.52
N LEU A 40 -9.86 -6.04 5.21
CA LEU A 40 -11.25 -6.22 4.79
C LEU A 40 -12.02 -4.89 4.77
N SER A 41 -11.81 -4.04 5.77
CA SER A 41 -12.41 -2.69 5.81
C SER A 41 -11.99 -1.84 4.61
N ARG A 42 -10.70 -1.86 4.25
CA ARG A 42 -10.17 -1.15 3.08
C ARG A 42 -10.75 -1.65 1.77
N ILE A 43 -10.77 -2.97 1.58
CA ILE A 43 -11.31 -3.57 0.35
C ILE A 43 -12.79 -3.24 0.20
N THR A 44 -13.56 -3.34 1.29
CA THR A 44 -14.97 -2.98 1.29
C THR A 44 -15.16 -1.51 0.89
N LYS A 45 -14.39 -0.60 1.52
CA LYS A 45 -14.43 0.84 1.20
C LYS A 45 -14.08 1.11 -0.27
N TRP A 46 -13.00 0.53 -0.77
CA TRP A 46 -12.48 0.82 -2.11
C TRP A 46 -13.22 0.07 -3.21
N HIS A 47 -13.93 -1.01 -2.89
CA HIS A 47 -14.88 -1.61 -3.81
C HIS A 47 -16.12 -0.71 -3.99
N ASP A 48 -16.64 -0.11 -2.90
CA ASP A 48 -17.75 0.84 -2.94
C ASP A 48 -17.34 2.17 -3.62
N ARG A 49 -16.16 2.68 -3.28
CA ARG A 49 -15.61 3.95 -3.77
C ARG A 49 -14.24 3.73 -4.36
N SER A 50 -14.24 3.29 -5.61
CA SER A 50 -13.02 2.87 -6.28
C SER A 50 -12.09 4.01 -6.68
N GLY A 51 -12.52 5.27 -6.58
CA GLY A 51 -11.70 6.38 -7.04
C GLY A 51 -11.42 6.31 -8.54
N HIS A 52 -10.38 7.00 -8.99
CA HIS A 52 -9.96 6.97 -10.38
C HIS A 52 -8.50 6.51 -10.53
N ARG A 53 -8.24 5.74 -11.58
CA ARG A 53 -6.90 5.21 -11.86
C ARG A 53 -5.97 6.34 -12.30
N ILE A 54 -4.80 6.42 -11.68
CA ILE A 54 -3.76 7.39 -12.04
C ILE A 54 -2.69 6.71 -12.90
N PHE A 55 -2.12 5.61 -12.43
CA PHE A 55 -1.08 4.86 -13.13
C PHE A 55 -1.05 3.39 -12.71
N GLU A 56 -0.20 2.62 -13.39
CA GLU A 56 0.09 1.23 -13.06
C GLU A 56 1.60 1.07 -12.83
N HIS A 57 1.99 0.25 -11.86
CA HIS A 57 3.39 -0.06 -11.57
C HIS A 57 3.51 -1.51 -11.12
N ASP A 58 4.33 -2.31 -11.81
CA ASP A 58 4.52 -3.74 -11.51
C ASP A 58 3.22 -4.55 -11.37
N GLY A 59 2.21 -4.24 -12.19
CA GLY A 59 0.89 -4.89 -12.14
C GLY A 59 -0.06 -4.34 -11.07
N PHE A 60 0.42 -3.46 -10.18
CA PHE A 60 -0.42 -2.75 -9.24
C PHE A 60 -1.12 -1.58 -9.93
N THR A 61 -2.45 -1.56 -9.86
CA THR A 61 -3.24 -0.40 -10.27
C THR A 61 -3.31 0.60 -9.12
N ILE A 62 -2.77 1.80 -9.32
CA ILE A 62 -2.82 2.89 -8.33
C ILE A 62 -4.00 3.79 -8.65
N ARG A 63 -4.81 4.04 -7.62
CA ARG A 63 -6.01 4.88 -7.69
C ARG A 63 -5.91 6.04 -6.71
N GLU A 64 -6.38 7.21 -7.12
CA GLU A 64 -6.66 8.33 -6.21
C GLU A 64 -8.11 8.21 -5.73
N ALA A 65 -8.30 8.36 -4.43
CA ALA A 65 -9.62 8.26 -3.82
C ALA A 65 -10.45 9.53 -4.03
N ASP A 66 -11.73 9.36 -4.35
CA ASP A 66 -12.64 10.49 -4.49
C ASP A 66 -13.00 11.03 -3.11
N GLY A 67 -12.68 12.30 -2.85
CA GLY A 67 -13.05 13.00 -1.62
C GLY A 67 -12.13 12.77 -0.41
N GLU A 68 -10.99 12.10 -0.59
CA GLU A 68 -9.88 12.13 0.38
C GLU A 68 -8.57 12.36 -0.37
N SER A 69 -7.64 13.14 0.18
CA SER A 69 -6.30 13.31 -0.38
C SER A 69 -5.46 12.06 -0.11
N ALA A 70 -5.84 10.95 -0.74
CA ALA A 70 -5.17 9.67 -0.59
C ALA A 70 -5.13 8.87 -1.88
N TYR A 71 -4.05 8.11 -2.02
CA TYR A 71 -3.85 7.12 -3.07
C TYR A 71 -3.91 5.74 -2.46
N PHE A 72 -4.35 4.77 -3.24
CA PHE A 72 -4.41 3.39 -2.79
C PHE A 72 -4.22 2.39 -3.92
N SER A 73 -3.83 1.19 -3.51
CA SER A 73 -3.79 0.01 -4.36
C SER A 73 -4.02 -1.24 -3.52
N MET A 74 -4.52 -2.29 -4.15
CA MET A 74 -4.72 -3.59 -3.50
C MET A 74 -4.49 -4.70 -4.51
N GLN A 75 -3.93 -5.80 -4.04
CA GLN A 75 -3.67 -6.98 -4.87
C GLN A 75 -3.71 -8.23 -3.99
N SER A 76 -3.93 -9.37 -4.65
CA SER A 76 -3.73 -10.67 -4.04
C SER A 76 -2.74 -11.48 -4.85
N ASP A 77 -1.87 -12.21 -4.18
CA ASP A 77 -0.85 -13.05 -4.79
C ASP A 77 -0.92 -14.47 -4.21
N ARG A 78 -0.58 -15.46 -5.04
CA ARG A 78 -0.51 -16.86 -4.64
C ARG A 78 0.91 -17.22 -4.24
N LEU A 79 1.06 -17.83 -3.07
CA LEU A 79 2.31 -18.39 -2.58
C LEU A 79 2.39 -19.90 -2.89
N LYS A 80 3.55 -20.49 -2.63
CA LYS A 80 3.70 -21.95 -2.57
C LYS A 80 2.76 -22.58 -1.51
N ASN A 81 2.54 -23.89 -1.62
CA ASN A 81 1.76 -24.69 -0.67
C ASN A 81 0.35 -24.14 -0.41
N ASP A 82 -0.31 -23.65 -1.46
CA ASP A 82 -1.66 -23.05 -1.41
C ASP A 82 -1.82 -21.82 -0.51
N GLY A 83 -0.72 -21.18 -0.11
CA GLY A 83 -0.75 -19.89 0.56
C GLY A 83 -1.28 -18.78 -0.36
N HIS A 84 -2.02 -17.83 0.20
CA HIS A 84 -2.54 -16.67 -0.51
C HIS A 84 -2.31 -15.41 0.32
N VAL A 85 -1.77 -14.38 -0.29
CA VAL A 85 -1.54 -13.09 0.35
C VAL A 85 -2.52 -12.07 -0.19
N LEU A 86 -3.00 -11.21 0.70
CA LEU A 86 -3.71 -9.99 0.35
C LEU A 86 -2.89 -8.79 0.81
N VAL A 87 -2.63 -7.85 -0.09
CA VAL A 87 -1.92 -6.62 0.23
C VAL A 87 -2.80 -5.39 -0.04
N THR A 88 -2.72 -4.40 0.85
CA THR A 88 -3.32 -3.08 0.66
C THR A 88 -2.28 -1.99 0.91
N PHE A 89 -2.23 -1.01 0.01
CA PHE A 89 -1.42 0.21 0.13
C PHE A 89 -2.36 1.40 0.26
N LYS A 90 -2.13 2.26 1.25
CA LYS A 90 -2.80 3.56 1.37
C LYS A 90 -1.76 4.64 1.63
N ILE A 91 -1.76 5.69 0.83
CA ILE A 91 -0.85 6.83 0.98
C ILE A 91 -1.72 8.06 1.21
N PHE A 92 -1.58 8.71 2.36
CA PHE A 92 -2.16 10.02 2.60
C PHE A 92 -1.20 11.08 2.10
N MET A 93 -1.71 11.96 1.26
CA MET A 93 -0.93 13.01 0.64
C MET A 93 -1.54 14.36 0.89
N ASP A 94 -0.66 15.34 1.08
CA ASP A 94 -1.04 16.73 1.09
C ASP A 94 -1.00 17.29 -0.35
N ASP A 95 -1.86 18.26 -0.63
CA ASP A 95 -2.03 18.87 -1.95
C ASP A 95 -0.72 19.50 -2.48
N ALA A 96 0.22 19.83 -1.59
CA ALA A 96 1.52 20.40 -1.94
C ALA A 96 2.55 19.39 -2.51
N THR A 97 2.29 18.07 -2.46
CA THR A 97 3.31 17.04 -2.81
C THR A 97 2.85 16.01 -3.85
N LYS A 98 1.62 16.17 -4.37
CA LYS A 98 0.75 15.13 -4.93
C LYS A 98 1.28 14.24 -6.06
N ASP A 99 2.15 14.71 -6.97
CA ASP A 99 2.34 13.96 -8.22
C ASP A 99 3.66 13.19 -8.36
N SER A 100 4.81 13.78 -8.00
CA SER A 100 6.10 13.08 -8.18
C SER A 100 6.40 12.08 -7.07
N SER A 101 5.83 12.27 -5.87
CA SER A 101 6.17 11.43 -4.72
C SER A 101 5.34 10.14 -4.63
N VAL A 102 4.08 10.10 -5.12
CA VAL A 102 3.25 8.87 -5.06
C VAL A 102 3.93 7.72 -5.77
N GLN A 103 4.45 7.97 -6.97
CA GLN A 103 5.08 6.93 -7.78
C GLN A 103 6.32 6.38 -7.08
N GLU A 104 7.16 7.25 -6.49
CA GLU A 104 8.33 6.85 -5.71
C GLU A 104 7.95 6.05 -4.47
N ILE A 105 6.94 6.52 -3.71
CA ILE A 105 6.43 5.84 -2.52
C ILE A 105 5.90 4.46 -2.90
N MET A 106 5.02 4.37 -3.91
CA MET A 106 4.45 3.10 -4.36
C MET A 106 5.52 2.13 -4.82
N ALA A 107 6.50 2.57 -5.62
CA ALA A 107 7.62 1.73 -6.05
C ALA A 107 8.42 1.19 -4.85
N HIS A 108 8.66 2.03 -3.83
CA HIS A 108 9.31 1.60 -2.60
C HIS A 108 8.50 0.56 -1.83
N LEU A 109 7.20 0.79 -1.64
CA LEU A 109 6.31 -0.11 -0.90
C LEU A 109 6.14 -1.46 -1.62
N ILE A 110 6.00 -1.45 -2.94
CA ILE A 110 5.89 -2.66 -3.78
C ILE A 110 7.19 -3.46 -3.69
N LYS A 111 8.35 -2.80 -3.72
CA LYS A 111 9.64 -3.46 -3.54
C LYS A 111 9.76 -4.13 -2.17
N ASP A 112 9.38 -3.45 -1.07
CA ASP A 112 9.36 -4.04 0.27
C ASP A 112 8.39 -5.24 0.33
N TYR A 113 7.21 -5.11 -0.28
CA TYR A 113 6.24 -6.21 -0.37
C TYR A 113 6.82 -7.44 -1.07
N HIS A 114 7.41 -7.28 -2.26
CA HIS A 114 8.05 -8.38 -2.99
C HIS A 114 9.19 -9.04 -2.19
N GLN A 115 9.97 -8.25 -1.44
CA GLN A 115 11.00 -8.80 -0.56
C GLN A 115 10.43 -9.62 0.61
N ARG A 116 9.21 -9.31 1.07
CA ARG A 116 8.53 -10.13 2.10
C ARG A 116 7.97 -11.42 1.50
N LEU A 117 7.35 -11.33 0.32
CA LEU A 117 6.86 -12.51 -0.39
C LEU A 117 7.98 -13.51 -0.66
N SER A 118 9.14 -13.05 -1.14
CA SER A 118 10.26 -13.95 -1.43
C SER A 118 10.80 -14.69 -0.19
N LYS A 119 10.70 -14.08 1.01
CA LYS A 119 11.04 -14.75 2.28
C LYS A 119 10.02 -15.80 2.66
N LEU A 120 8.73 -15.55 2.43
CA LEU A 120 7.69 -16.55 2.67
C LEU A 120 7.78 -17.73 1.69
N ASP A 121 8.06 -17.46 0.42
CA ASP A 121 8.19 -18.49 -0.61
C ASP A 121 9.49 -19.31 -0.52
N SER A 122 10.48 -18.83 0.23
CA SER A 122 11.75 -19.53 0.48
C SER A 122 11.79 -20.24 1.83
N ALA A 123 10.93 -19.86 2.78
CA ALA A 123 10.83 -20.47 4.10
C ALA A 123 9.89 -21.70 4.17
N ALA A 124 9.35 -22.14 3.03
CA ALA A 124 8.38 -23.23 2.91
C ALA A 124 8.89 -24.42 2.10
#